data_AF-J0R7F1-F1
#
_entry.id   AF-J0R7F1-F1
#
_cell.length_a   1.000
_cell.length_b   1.000
_cell.length_c   1.000
_cell.angle_alpha   90.00
_cell.angle_beta   90.00
_cell.angle_gamma   90.00
#
_symmetry.space_group_name_H-M   'P 1'
#
loop_
_entity.id
_entity.type
_entity.pdbx_description
1 polymer ?
#
loop_
_entity_poly.entity_id
_entity_poly.type
_entity_poly.pdbx_seq_one_letter_code
_entity_poly.pdbx_strand_id
1 'polypeptide(L)'
;MFDYDRATKEQLVDRIFQLEVILEENNRERREINLINHFNITKQQAIILCALLKREIVRSEYILALLDHEFNPTNNLVSVQINNIKKRTGLKINNIYGIGYSLNAEDTQRVKAIAMSSD
;
A
#
# COMPACT_ATOMS: atom_id res chain seq x y z
N MET A 1 -21.12 -44.14 3.74
CA MET A 1 -19.71 -43.83 3.40
C MET A 1 -19.59 -42.33 3.58
N PHE A 2 -18.99 -41.91 4.70
CA PHE A 2 -19.06 -40.52 5.18
C PHE A 2 -18.17 -39.60 4.34
N ASP A 3 -18.71 -38.43 3.95
CA ASP A 3 -18.05 -37.28 3.30
C ASP A 3 -16.96 -36.61 4.19
N TYR A 4 -16.26 -37.39 5.02
CA TYR A 4 -15.27 -36.88 5.97
C TYR A 4 -14.07 -36.25 5.26
N ASP A 5 -13.62 -36.84 4.14
CA ASP A 5 -12.49 -36.31 3.36
C ASP A 5 -12.78 -34.96 2.68
N ARG A 6 -14.05 -34.71 2.31
CA ARG A 6 -14.44 -33.46 1.63
C ARG A 6 -14.47 -32.30 2.61
N ALA A 7 -15.06 -32.50 3.78
CA ALA A 7 -15.11 -31.51 4.86
C ALA A 7 -13.70 -31.16 5.37
N THR A 8 -12.79 -32.14 5.49
CA THR A 8 -11.40 -31.87 5.90
C THR A 8 -10.61 -31.13 4.82
N LYS A 9 -10.84 -31.43 3.54
CA LYS A 9 -10.21 -30.72 2.43
C LYS A 9 -10.69 -29.27 2.31
N GLU A 10 -11.99 -29.02 2.44
CA GLU A 10 -12.57 -27.67 2.44
C GLU A 10 -12.03 -26.84 3.60
N GLN A 11 -11.95 -27.42 4.80
CA GLN A 11 -11.33 -26.76 5.97
C GLN A 11 -9.86 -26.41 5.76
N LEU A 12 -9.09 -27.26 5.08
CA LEU A 12 -7.69 -26.98 4.75
C LEU A 12 -7.56 -25.86 3.71
N VAL A 13 -8.44 -25.83 2.71
CA VAL A 13 -8.48 -24.74 1.70
C VAL A 13 -8.81 -23.41 2.37
N ASP A 14 -9.84 -23.38 3.22
CA ASP A 14 -10.19 -22.18 3.99
C ASP A 14 -9.05 -21.74 4.90
N ARG A 15 -8.35 -22.69 5.52
CA ARG A 15 -7.20 -22.38 6.38
C ARG A 15 -6.02 -21.81 5.59
N ILE A 16 -5.74 -22.35 4.40
CA ILE A 16 -4.72 -21.80 3.50
C ILE A 16 -5.09 -20.37 3.12
N PHE A 17 -6.34 -20.13 2.70
CA PHE A 17 -6.81 -18.80 2.34
C PHE A 17 -6.68 -17.80 3.50
N GLN A 18 -7.06 -18.20 4.72
CA GLN A 18 -6.87 -17.36 5.90
C GLN A 18 -5.40 -17.02 6.15
N LEU A 19 -4.50 -17.99 6.00
CA LEU A 19 -3.06 -17.76 6.19
C LEU A 19 -2.48 -16.85 5.11
N GLU A 20 -2.93 -16.98 3.86
CA GLU A 20 -2.54 -16.08 2.76
C GLU A 20 -2.96 -14.63 3.06
N VAL A 21 -4.17 -14.43 3.57
CA VAL A 21 -4.66 -13.10 3.99
C VAL A 21 -3.79 -12.52 5.11
N ILE A 22 -3.54 -13.29 6.17
CA ILE A 22 -2.70 -12.86 7.30
C ILE A 22 -1.28 -12.53 6.84
N LEU A 23 -0.73 -13.32 5.91
CA LEU A 23 0.61 -13.10 5.38
C LEU A 23 0.68 -11.82 4.52
N GLU A 24 -0.32 -11.58 3.67
CA GLU A 24 -0.44 -10.36 2.88
C GLU A 24 -0.54 -9.11 3.78
N GLU A 25 -1.30 -9.19 4.87
CA GLU A 25 -1.43 -8.12 5.87
C GLU A 25 -0.11 -7.86 6.61
N ASN A 26 0.54 -8.89 7.15
CA ASN A 26 1.85 -8.74 7.81
C ASN A 26 2.91 -8.18 6.87
N ASN A 27 2.95 -8.65 5.62
CA ASN A 27 3.86 -8.12 4.60
C ASN A 27 3.55 -6.67 4.25
N ARG A 28 2.28 -6.25 4.30
CA ARG A 28 1.91 -4.84 4.12
C ARG A 28 2.43 -3.99 5.28
N GLU A 29 2.17 -4.39 6.53
CA GLU A 29 2.63 -3.64 7.70
C GLU A 29 4.14 -3.51 7.74
N ARG A 30 4.88 -4.58 7.46
CA ARG A 30 6.34 -4.54 7.37
C ARG A 30 6.84 -3.56 6.31
N ARG A 31 6.24 -3.57 5.12
CA ARG A 31 6.55 -2.60 4.04
C ARG A 31 6.33 -1.16 4.51
N GLU A 32 5.22 -0.89 5.19
CA GLU A 32 4.91 0.44 5.72
C GLU A 32 5.95 0.88 6.77
N ILE A 33 6.32 0.00 7.70
CA ILE A 33 7.35 0.27 8.73
C ILE A 33 8.70 0.58 8.09
N ASN A 34 9.14 -0.22 7.12
CA ASN A 34 10.40 -0.01 6.42
C ASN A 34 10.44 1.37 5.74
N LEU A 35 9.35 1.76 5.07
CA LEU A 35 9.24 3.07 4.42
C LEU A 35 9.22 4.22 5.43
N ILE A 36 8.54 4.06 6.57
CA ILE A 36 8.54 5.04 7.67
C ILE A 36 9.97 5.25 8.17
N ASN A 37 10.68 4.17 8.49
CA ASN A 37 12.03 4.23 9.06
C ASN A 37 13.02 4.84 8.07
N HIS A 38 12.95 4.46 6.79
CA HIS A 38 13.90 4.93 5.79
C HIS A 38 13.67 6.40 5.40
N PHE A 39 12.41 6.80 5.19
CA PHE A 39 12.08 8.13 4.68
C PHE A 39 11.68 9.14 5.76
N ASN A 40 11.54 8.71 7.01
CA ASN A 40 11.04 9.54 8.12
C ASN A 40 9.70 10.23 7.77
N ILE A 41 8.75 9.42 7.31
CA ILE A 41 7.40 9.83 6.89
C ILE A 41 6.34 9.33 7.86
N THR A 42 5.13 9.91 7.78
CA THR A 42 4.01 9.45 8.63
C THR A 42 3.43 8.13 8.14
N LYS A 43 2.69 7.42 9.00
CA LYS A 43 1.98 6.18 8.62
C LYS A 43 1.07 6.38 7.40
N GLN A 44 0.33 7.49 7.35
CA GLN A 44 -0.52 7.85 6.21
C GLN A 44 0.27 7.98 4.91
N GLN A 45 1.45 8.60 4.97
CA GLN A 45 2.33 8.77 3.82
C GLN A 45 2.92 7.44 3.35
N ALA A 46 3.26 6.55 4.28
CA ALA A 46 3.70 5.20 3.97
C ALA A 46 2.59 4.36 3.31
N ILE A 47 1.34 4.47 3.79
CA ILE A 47 0.17 3.83 3.15
C ILE A 47 0.01 4.31 1.70
N ILE A 48 0.14 5.62 1.45
CA ILE A 48 0.08 6.18 0.09
C ILE A 48 1.20 5.60 -0.79
N LEU A 49 2.44 5.56 -0.29
CA LEU A 49 3.57 5.00 -1.04
C LEU A 49 3.38 3.51 -1.34
N CYS A 50 2.89 2.72 -0.38
CA CYS A 50 2.53 1.32 -0.59
C CYS A 50 1.43 1.17 -1.66
N ALA A 51 0.45 2.07 -1.71
CA ALA A 51 -0.58 2.07 -2.75
C ALA A 51 0.03 2.35 -4.14
N LEU A 52 0.94 3.32 -4.22
CA LEU A 52 1.66 3.66 -5.45
C LEU A 52 2.61 2.55 -5.92
N LEU A 53 3.10 1.70 -5.01
CA LEU A 53 3.85 0.50 -5.37
C LEU A 53 2.98 -0.63 -5.93
N LYS A 54 1.75 -0.77 -5.44
CA LYS A 54 0.84 -1.86 -5.83
C LYS A 54 0.17 -1.63 -7.19
N ARG A 55 0.09 -0.38 -7.67
CA ARG A 55 -0.62 -0.02 -8.90
C ARG A 55 0.19 0.98 -9.70
N GLU A 56 0.15 0.86 -11.02
CA GLU A 56 0.81 1.82 -11.92
C GLU A 56 0.25 3.25 -11.74
N ILE A 57 -1.06 3.38 -11.53
CA ILE A 57 -1.74 4.65 -11.28
C ILE A 57 -2.73 4.48 -10.13
N VAL A 58 -2.70 5.43 -9.19
CA VAL A 58 -3.57 5.45 -8.01
C VAL A 58 -4.44 6.71 -8.04
N ARG A 59 -5.76 6.53 -8.07
CA ARG A 59 -6.72 7.63 -8.08
C ARG A 59 -6.80 8.32 -6.71
N SER A 60 -7.11 9.61 -6.68
CA SER A 60 -7.27 10.38 -5.45
C SER A 60 -8.31 9.78 -4.53
N GLU A 61 -9.45 9.35 -5.07
CA GLU A 61 -10.56 8.75 -4.34
C GLU A 61 -10.15 7.46 -3.64
N TYR A 62 -9.28 6.66 -4.30
CA TYR A 62 -8.74 5.45 -3.71
C TYR A 62 -7.77 5.75 -2.57
N ILE A 63 -6.93 6.78 -2.72
CA ILE A 63 -6.06 7.24 -1.63
C ILE A 63 -6.89 7.71 -0.44
N LEU A 64 -7.97 8.44 -0.69
CA LEU A 64 -8.89 8.90 0.36
C LEU A 64 -9.52 7.73 1.10
N ALA A 65 -10.00 6.71 0.38
CA ALA A 65 -10.55 5.50 0.98
C ALA A 65 -9.51 4.73 1.82
N LEU A 66 -8.23 4.72 1.42
CA LEU A 66 -7.16 4.06 2.18
C LEU A 66 -6.77 4.78 3.48
N LEU A 67 -7.02 6.08 3.57
CA LEU A 67 -6.65 6.88 4.74
C LEU A 67 -7.73 6.87 5.82
N ASP A 68 -8.85 6.17 5.59
CA ASP A 68 -9.94 5.89 6.53
C ASP A 68 -10.30 7.10 7.41
N HIS A 69 -10.55 8.23 6.75
CA HIS A 69 -10.84 9.46 7.46
C HIS A 69 -12.35 9.66 7.63
N GLU A 70 -12.80 9.53 8.88
CA GLU A 70 -14.02 10.13 9.46
C GLU A 70 -14.16 11.66 9.21
N PHE A 71 -13.23 12.26 8.46
CA PHE A 71 -13.21 13.67 8.09
C PHE A 71 -13.36 13.78 6.58
N ASN A 72 -14.47 14.37 6.17
CA ASN A 72 -14.86 14.72 4.79
C ASN A 72 -13.64 15.19 3.96
N PRO A 73 -12.95 14.29 3.22
CA PRO A 73 -11.62 14.63 2.76
C PRO A 73 -11.73 15.24 1.37
N THR A 74 -11.29 16.49 1.25
CA THR A 74 -11.20 17.17 -0.04
C THR A 74 -9.99 16.66 -0.81
N ASN A 75 -10.08 16.62 -2.15
CA ASN A 75 -8.95 16.27 -3.05
C ASN A 75 -7.67 17.09 -2.79
N ASN A 76 -7.79 18.27 -2.18
CA ASN A 76 -6.66 19.06 -1.71
C ASN A 76 -5.79 18.32 -0.68
N LEU A 77 -6.39 17.50 0.19
CA LEU A 77 -5.65 16.72 1.18
C LEU A 77 -4.70 15.72 0.52
N VAL A 78 -5.17 15.01 -0.52
CA VAL A 78 -4.33 14.07 -1.28
C VAL A 78 -3.15 14.80 -1.91
N SER A 79 -3.41 15.91 -2.58
CA SER A 79 -2.36 16.73 -3.22
C SER A 79 -1.32 17.23 -2.20
N VAL A 80 -1.76 17.65 -1.02
CA VAL A 80 -0.87 18.08 0.08
C VAL A 80 -0.02 16.91 0.56
N GLN A 81 -0.60 15.74 0.80
CA GLN A 81 0.15 14.56 1.24
C GLN A 81 1.17 14.10 0.20
N ILE A 82 0.79 14.07 -1.08
CA ILE A 82 1.70 13.73 -2.19
C ILE A 82 2.88 14.72 -2.25
N ASN A 83 2.62 16.02 -2.10
CA ASN A 83 3.69 17.02 -2.07
C ASN A 83 4.59 16.88 -0.85
N ASN A 84 4.04 16.54 0.31
CA ASN A 84 4.84 16.28 1.52
C ASN A 84 5.71 15.03 1.35
N ILE A 85 5.19 13.97 0.72
CA ILE A 85 5.97 12.77 0.38
C ILE A 85 7.12 13.15 -0.54
N LYS A 86 6.87 13.88 -1.64
CA LYS A 86 7.92 14.34 -2.55
C LYS A 86 9.03 15.10 -1.82
N LYS A 87 8.66 16.04 -0.96
CA LYS A 87 9.61 16.85 -0.19
C LYS A 87 10.47 16.02 0.77
N ARG A 88 9.87 15.03 1.46
CA ARG A 88 10.59 14.20 2.43
C ARG A 88 11.45 13.12 1.79
N THR A 89 10.98 12.54 0.68
CA THR A 89 11.59 11.35 0.09
C THR A 89 12.48 11.64 -1.12
N GLY A 90 12.30 12.81 -1.75
CA GLY A 90 12.93 13.14 -3.03
C GLY A 90 12.36 12.37 -4.22
N LEU A 91 11.30 11.58 -4.04
CA LEU A 91 10.70 10.77 -5.11
C LEU A 91 9.92 11.63 -6.10
N LYS A 92 9.97 11.27 -7.38
CA LYS A 92 9.17 11.89 -8.44
C LYS A 92 7.84 11.16 -8.58
N ILE A 93 6.83 11.67 -7.88
CA ILE A 93 5.43 11.23 -8.04
C ILE A 93 4.77 12.09 -9.12
N ASN A 94 4.40 11.49 -10.24
CA ASN A 94 3.71 12.17 -11.32
C ASN A 94 2.23 12.36 -10.95
N ASN A 95 1.69 13.54 -11.24
CA ASN A 95 0.25 13.78 -11.22
C ASN A 95 -0.24 13.72 -12.66
N ILE A 96 -1.09 12.75 -12.96
CA ILE A 96 -1.74 12.58 -14.25
C ILE A 96 -3.12 13.23 -14.13
N TYR A 97 -3.26 14.42 -14.71
CA TYR A 97 -4.42 15.27 -14.54
C TYR A 97 -5.74 14.53 -14.85
N GLY A 98 -6.66 14.53 -13.89
CA GLY A 98 -7.95 13.84 -14.00
C GLY A 98 -7.90 12.32 -13.86
N ILE A 99 -6.72 11.72 -13.67
CA ILE A 99 -6.56 10.26 -13.58
C ILE A 99 -6.02 9.83 -12.21
N GLY A 100 -4.96 10.45 -11.70
CA GLY A 100 -4.37 10.09 -10.41
C GLY A 100 -2.86 10.29 -10.34
N TYR A 101 -2.20 9.50 -9.50
CA TYR A 101 -0.78 9.62 -9.21
C TYR A 101 -0.02 8.34 -9.55
N SER A 102 1.22 8.48 -9.99
CA SER A 102 2.11 7.36 -10.27
C SER A 102 3.55 7.66 -9.87
N LEU A 103 4.32 6.62 -9.53
CA LEU A 103 5.77 6.72 -9.43
C LEU A 103 6.39 6.54 -10.82
N ASN A 104 7.54 7.15 -11.08
CA ASN A 104 8.32 6.79 -12.26
C ASN A 104 8.97 5.40 -12.06
N ALA A 105 9.52 4.80 -13.11
CA ALA A 105 10.11 3.47 -13.04
C ALA A 105 11.29 3.36 -12.04
N GLU A 106 12.17 4.36 -12.01
CA GLU A 106 13.35 4.37 -11.14
C GLU A 106 12.97 4.43 -9.65
N ASP A 107 12.11 5.39 -9.29
CA ASP A 107 11.59 5.56 -7.95
C ASP A 107 10.74 4.37 -7.52
N THR A 108 10.02 3.73 -8.45
CA THR A 108 9.29 2.49 -8.15
C THR A 108 10.24 1.39 -7.70
N GLN A 109 11.36 1.19 -8.40
CA GLN A 109 12.36 0.19 -8.00
C GLN A 109 13.03 0.54 -6.68
N ARG A 110 13.36 1.82 -6.47
CA ARG A 110 13.96 2.31 -5.22
C ARG A 110 13.03 2.07 -4.03
N VAL A 111 11.76 2.48 -4.13
CA VAL A 111 10.78 2.29 -3.05
C VAL A 111 10.50 0.81 -2.84
N LYS A 112 10.47 -0.02 -3.89
CA LYS A 112 10.31 -1.48 -3.78
C LYS A 112 11.48 -2.13 -3.03
N ALA A 113 12.73 -1.75 -3.34
CA ALA A 113 13.91 -2.27 -2.68
C ALA A 113 13.90 -1.99 -1.16
N ILE A 114 13.49 -0.77 -0.77
CA ILE A 114 13.35 -0.37 0.63
C ILE A 114 12.18 -1.10 1.29
N ALA A 115 11.03 -1.17 0.63
CA ALA A 115 9.86 -1.83 1.19
C ALA A 115 10.11 -3.32 1.46
N MET A 116 10.94 -3.97 0.64
CA MET A 116 11.30 -5.39 0.77
C MET A 116 12.57 -5.65 1.58
N SER A 117 13.26 -4.61 2.09
CA SER A 117 14.47 -4.82 2.89
C SER A 117 14.10 -5.54 4.19
N SER A 118 14.76 -6.67 4.41
CA SER A 118 14.62 -7.46 5.64
C SER A 118 15.78 -7.11 6.56
N ASP A 119 15.75 -5.91 7.13
CA ASP A 119 16.50 -5.66 8.35
C ASP A 119 15.80 -6.36 9.54
#